data_AF-A0A147HU80-F1
#
_entry.id   AF-A0A147HU80-F1
#
_cell.length_a   1.000
_cell.length_b   1.000
_cell.length_c   1.000
_cell.angle_alpha   90.00
_cell.angle_beta   90.00
_cell.angle_gamma   90.00
#
_symmetry.space_group_name_H-M   'P 1'
#
loop_
_entity.id
_entity.type
_entity.pdbx_description
1 polymer ?
#
loop_
_entity_poly.entity_id
_entity_poly.type
_entity_poly.pdbx_seq_one_letter_code
_entity_poly.pdbx_strand_id
1 'polypeptide(L)'
;IGTEKVGRLFGPIMAVYFVVLAVMGVAHIVARPDILFALNPVYAVRFAMNDGGLAFLALGSVVLAVTGAEALYADMGHFGRKPISYAWLGFVLPALMLNYLGQGAMLLEQPQAAENPFFLMAPEDWRLPLVILATLATVIASQAVITGAYSVVQQAVQLGLMPRIRITHTSASEAGQIYIP
;
A
#
# COMPACT_ATOMS: atom_id res chain seq x y z
N ILE A 1 -5.35 26.86 5.81
CA ILE A 1 -5.76 26.07 4.62
C ILE A 1 -6.43 24.82 5.16
N GLY A 2 -7.74 24.65 4.93
CA GLY A 2 -8.57 23.68 5.66
C GLY A 2 -8.25 22.21 5.31
N THR A 3 -8.04 21.39 6.34
CA THR A 3 -7.78 19.94 6.27
C THR A 3 -8.84 19.18 5.45
N GLU A 4 -10.09 19.66 5.44
CA GLU A 4 -11.20 19.08 4.68
C GLU A 4 -11.01 19.12 3.15
N LYS A 5 -10.39 20.18 2.60
CA LYS A 5 -10.13 20.29 1.15
C LYS A 5 -8.95 19.39 0.71
N VAL A 6 -8.01 19.13 1.61
CA VAL A 6 -6.84 18.28 1.35
C VAL A 6 -7.24 16.80 1.35
N GLY A 7 -8.10 16.38 2.29
CA GLY A 7 -8.60 15.00 2.35
C GLY A 7 -9.36 14.54 1.11
N ARG A 8 -10.12 15.43 0.44
CA ARG A 8 -10.82 15.10 -0.81
C ARG A 8 -9.87 14.82 -1.99
N LEU A 9 -8.64 15.33 -1.95
CA LEU A 9 -7.66 15.12 -3.01
C LEU A 9 -6.93 13.77 -2.86
N PHE A 10 -6.93 13.17 -1.66
CA PHE A 10 -6.22 11.92 -1.39
C PHE A 10 -6.78 10.75 -2.21
N GLY A 11 -8.11 10.60 -2.26
CA GLY A 11 -8.76 9.53 -3.02
C GLY A 11 -8.39 9.54 -4.51
N PRO A 12 -8.57 10.66 -5.23
CA PRO A 12 -8.17 10.78 -6.63
C PRO A 12 -6.67 10.52 -6.87
N ILE A 13 -5.77 11.04 -6.03
CA ILE A 13 -4.33 10.80 -6.19
C ILE A 13 -4.02 9.30 -6.03
N MET A 14 -4.58 8.65 -5.01
CA MET A 14 -4.38 7.22 -4.80
C MET A 14 -4.98 6.38 -5.92
N ALA A 15 -6.14 6.77 -6.47
CA ALA A 15 -6.72 6.11 -7.62
C ALA A 15 -5.80 6.19 -8.84
N VAL A 16 -5.26 7.38 -9.15
CA VAL A 16 -4.28 7.54 -10.23
C VAL A 16 -3.03 6.71 -9.96
N TYR A 17 -2.51 6.70 -8.72
CA TYR A 17 -1.37 5.88 -8.33
C TYR A 17 -1.60 4.40 -8.64
N PHE A 18 -2.68 3.80 -8.15
CA PHE A 18 -2.97 2.38 -8.40
C PHE A 18 -3.26 2.06 -9.87
N VAL A 19 -3.90 2.97 -10.61
CA VAL A 19 -4.07 2.80 -12.07
C VAL A 19 -2.72 2.77 -12.77
N VAL A 20 -1.80 3.69 -12.45
CA VAL A 20 -0.45 3.72 -13.03
C VAL A 20 0.30 2.42 -12.71
N LEU A 21 0.22 1.93 -11.47
CA LEU A 21 0.81 0.64 -11.08
C LEU A 21 0.27 -0.53 -11.91
N ALA A 22 -1.06 -0.58 -12.09
CA ALA A 22 -1.72 -1.63 -12.86
C ALA A 22 -1.34 -1.57 -14.34
N VAL A 23 -1.30 -0.38 -14.95
CA VAL A 23 -0.93 -0.19 -16.36
C VAL A 23 0.51 -0.62 -16.61
N MET A 24 1.45 -0.19 -15.76
CA MET A 24 2.86 -0.62 -15.86
C MET A 24 2.98 -2.14 -15.66
N GLY A 25 2.24 -2.69 -14.69
CA GLY A 25 2.17 -4.13 -14.45
C GLY A 25 1.75 -4.92 -15.68
N VAL A 26 0.61 -4.54 -16.26
CA VAL A 26 0.05 -5.17 -17.46
C VAL A 26 1.01 -5.08 -18.65
N ALA A 27 1.68 -3.94 -18.85
CA ALA A 27 2.61 -3.77 -19.97
C ALA A 27 3.74 -4.83 -19.95
N HIS A 28 4.33 -5.10 -18.79
CA HIS A 28 5.37 -6.12 -18.64
C HIS A 28 4.82 -7.55 -18.63
N ILE A 29 3.63 -7.78 -18.07
CA ILE A 29 2.97 -9.10 -18.14
C ILE A 29 2.64 -9.48 -19.59
N VAL A 30 2.20 -8.53 -20.42
CA VAL A 30 1.90 -8.79 -21.84
C VAL A 30 3.17 -9.14 -22.61
N ALA A 31 4.31 -8.52 -22.27
CA ALA A 31 5.60 -8.88 -22.86
C ALA A 31 6.06 -10.28 -22.43
N ARG A 32 5.78 -10.67 -21.17
CA ARG A 32 6.26 -11.92 -20.56
C ARG A 32 5.13 -12.69 -19.84
N PRO A 33 4.17 -13.27 -20.58
CA PRO A 33 2.94 -13.85 -20.01
C PRO A 33 3.18 -15.13 -19.20
N ASP A 34 4.32 -15.78 -19.39
CA ASP A 34 4.80 -16.91 -18.57
C ASP A 34 4.96 -16.54 -17.09
N ILE A 35 5.06 -15.24 -16.74
CA ILE A 35 5.06 -14.81 -15.33
C ILE A 35 3.80 -15.23 -14.58
N LEU A 36 2.67 -15.45 -15.28
CA LEU A 36 1.42 -15.89 -14.66
C LEU A 36 1.56 -17.29 -14.04
N PHE A 37 2.51 -18.12 -14.51
CA PHE A 37 2.81 -19.40 -13.87
C PHE A 37 3.35 -19.24 -12.44
N ALA A 38 3.89 -18.08 -12.07
CA ALA A 38 4.35 -17.79 -10.71
C ALA A 38 3.22 -17.85 -9.67
N LEU A 39 1.95 -17.77 -10.09
CA LEU A 39 0.80 -17.98 -9.21
C LEU A 39 0.61 -19.44 -8.78
N ASN A 40 1.27 -20.38 -9.46
CA ASN A 40 1.22 -21.80 -9.08
C ASN A 40 2.07 -22.02 -7.81
N PRO A 41 1.47 -22.50 -6.70
CA PRO A 41 2.18 -22.68 -5.42
C PRO A 41 3.35 -23.67 -5.49
N VAL A 42 3.39 -24.53 -6.52
CA VAL A 42 4.53 -25.44 -6.76
C VAL A 42 5.85 -24.68 -6.90
N TYR A 43 5.85 -23.47 -7.46
CA TYR A 43 7.07 -22.66 -7.56
C TYR A 43 7.58 -22.22 -6.19
N ALA A 44 6.69 -21.80 -5.29
CA ALA A 44 7.06 -21.43 -3.92
C ALA A 44 7.61 -22.63 -3.15
N VAL A 45 6.98 -23.80 -3.26
CA VAL A 45 7.46 -25.04 -2.62
C VAL A 45 8.83 -25.44 -3.17
N ARG A 46 9.00 -25.44 -4.50
CA ARG A 46 10.28 -25.77 -5.14
C ARG A 46 11.37 -24.78 -4.75
N PHE A 47 11.06 -23.49 -4.68
CA PHE A 47 11.99 -22.45 -4.19
C PHE A 47 12.44 -22.74 -2.76
N ALA A 48 11.51 -23.04 -1.85
CA ALA A 48 11.82 -23.38 -0.47
C ALA A 48 12.66 -24.66 -0.32
N MET A 49 12.42 -25.67 -1.16
CA MET A 49 13.21 -26.91 -1.16
C MET A 49 14.62 -26.71 -1.73
N ASN A 50 14.77 -25.84 -2.73
CA ASN A 50 16.05 -25.60 -3.39
C ASN A 50 16.95 -24.64 -2.60
N ASP A 51 16.38 -23.59 -2.01
CA ASP A 51 17.12 -22.58 -1.25
C ASP A 51 16.34 -22.16 0.00
N GLY A 52 16.41 -22.99 1.03
CA GLY A 52 15.70 -22.76 2.29
C GLY A 52 16.12 -21.47 3.01
N GLY A 53 17.36 -21.02 2.84
CA GLY A 53 17.87 -19.79 3.45
C GLY A 53 17.25 -18.55 2.82
N LEU A 54 17.28 -18.43 1.49
CA LEU A 54 16.62 -17.34 0.78
C LEU A 54 15.09 -17.41 0.92
N ALA A 55 14.51 -18.62 0.92
CA ALA A 55 13.08 -18.79 1.13
C ALA A 55 12.63 -18.32 2.53
N PHE A 56 13.44 -18.58 3.57
CA PHE A 56 13.18 -18.06 4.90
C PHE A 56 13.20 -16.52 4.94
N LEU A 57 14.18 -15.90 4.27
CA LEU A 57 14.25 -14.44 4.17
C LEU A 57 13.06 -13.85 3.38
N ALA A 58 12.67 -14.50 2.29
CA ALA A 58 11.51 -14.11 1.49
C ALA A 58 10.21 -14.20 2.30
N LEU A 59 10.04 -15.25 3.13
CA LEU A 59 8.92 -15.37 4.06
C LEU A 59 8.88 -14.21 5.06
N GLY A 60 10.03 -13.74 5.54
CA GLY A 60 10.11 -12.52 6.36
C GLY A 60 9.53 -11.29 5.66
N SER A 61 9.76 -11.14 4.36
CA SER A 61 9.18 -10.05 3.56
C SER A 61 7.66 -10.19 3.41
N VAL A 62 7.15 -11.42 3.26
CA VAL A 62 5.71 -11.71 3.23
C VAL A 62 5.07 -11.34 4.57
N VAL A 63 5.68 -11.72 5.70
CA VAL A 63 5.20 -11.36 7.04
C VAL A 63 5.21 -9.84 7.24
N LEU A 64 6.25 -9.15 6.77
CA LEU A 64 6.30 -7.69 6.84
C LEU A 64 5.13 -7.06 6.06
N ALA A 65 4.78 -7.58 4.90
CA ALA A 65 3.61 -7.10 4.13
C ALA A 65 2.28 -7.31 4.88
N VAL A 66 2.16 -8.40 5.66
CA VAL A 66 0.95 -8.68 6.48
C VAL A 66 0.75 -7.63 7.56
N THR A 67 1.81 -7.03 8.11
CA THR A 67 1.66 -5.97 9.13
C THR A 67 0.90 -4.74 8.60
N GLY A 68 0.96 -4.47 7.29
CA GLY A 68 0.13 -3.43 6.66
C GLY A 68 -1.37 -3.71 6.72
N ALA A 69 -1.78 -4.98 6.83
CA ALA A 69 -3.20 -5.35 6.97
C ALA A 69 -3.78 -4.97 8.35
N GLU A 70 -2.93 -4.90 9.40
CA GLU A 70 -3.36 -4.47 10.73
C GLU A 70 -3.71 -2.97 10.74
N ALA A 71 -2.96 -2.15 10.00
CA ALA A 71 -3.29 -0.75 9.79
C ALA A 71 -4.64 -0.58 9.07
N LEU A 72 -4.89 -1.39 8.03
CA LEU A 72 -6.18 -1.41 7.33
C LEU A 72 -7.34 -1.83 8.25
N TYR A 73 -7.07 -2.74 9.19
CA TYR A 73 -8.06 -3.17 10.19
C TYR A 73 -8.38 -2.07 11.20
N ALA A 74 -7.38 -1.32 11.67
CA ALA A 74 -7.58 -0.16 12.56
C ALA A 74 -8.50 0.90 11.92
N ASP A 75 -8.37 1.12 10.61
CA ASP A 75 -9.20 2.06 9.85
C ASP A 75 -10.66 1.59 9.65
N MET A 76 -10.97 0.31 9.87
CA MET A 76 -12.36 -0.17 9.82
C MET A 76 -13.27 0.47 10.87
N GLY A 77 -12.71 0.98 11.97
CA GLY A 77 -13.47 1.73 12.97
C GLY A 77 -14.05 3.05 12.46
N HIS A 78 -13.45 3.64 11.42
CA HIS A 78 -13.86 4.94 10.87
C HIS A 78 -14.72 4.82 9.62
N PHE A 79 -14.32 3.97 8.68
CA PHE A 79 -14.98 3.85 7.36
C PHE A 79 -15.95 2.68 7.27
N GLY A 80 -15.88 1.73 8.21
CA GLY A 80 -16.65 0.50 8.18
C GLY A 80 -16.04 -0.58 7.27
N ARG A 81 -16.38 -1.83 7.56
CA ARG A 81 -15.80 -3.02 6.90
C ARG A 81 -16.09 -3.09 5.39
N LYS A 82 -17.33 -2.78 4.97
CA LYS A 82 -17.78 -3.00 3.57
C LYS A 82 -17.04 -2.09 2.58
N PRO A 83 -16.96 -0.75 2.77
CA PRO A 83 -16.22 0.13 1.86
C PRO A 83 -14.75 -0.26 1.72
N ILE A 84 -14.08 -0.56 2.84
CA ILE A 84 -12.67 -1.00 2.84
C ILE A 84 -12.52 -2.31 2.08
N SER A 85 -13.39 -3.30 2.32
CA SER A 85 -13.30 -4.60 1.64
C SER A 85 -13.48 -4.47 0.13
N TYR A 86 -14.44 -3.65 -0.33
CA TYR A 86 -14.64 -3.44 -1.76
C TYR A 86 -13.48 -2.68 -2.42
N ALA A 87 -12.97 -1.62 -1.79
CA ALA A 87 -11.82 -0.88 -2.31
C ALA A 87 -10.56 -1.74 -2.35
N TRP A 88 -10.32 -2.52 -1.29
CA TRP A 88 -9.17 -3.41 -1.20
C TRP A 88 -9.24 -4.53 -2.23
N LEU A 89 -10.28 -5.36 -2.19
CA LEU A 89 -10.40 -6.55 -3.04
C LEU A 89 -10.71 -6.21 -4.51
N GLY A 90 -11.46 -5.14 -4.76
CA GLY A 90 -11.90 -4.76 -6.09
C GLY A 90 -10.91 -3.91 -6.88
N PHE A 91 -10.00 -3.20 -6.21
CA PHE A 91 -9.13 -2.23 -6.87
C PHE A 91 -7.68 -2.28 -6.41
N VAL A 92 -7.41 -2.11 -5.12
CA VAL A 92 -6.03 -2.01 -4.60
C VAL A 92 -5.26 -3.32 -4.76
N LEU A 93 -5.83 -4.44 -4.30
CA LEU A 93 -5.19 -5.75 -4.38
C LEU A 93 -4.93 -6.18 -5.84
N PRO A 94 -5.90 -6.10 -6.78
CA PRO A 94 -5.62 -6.36 -8.19
C PRO A 94 -4.50 -5.50 -8.77
N ALA A 95 -4.49 -4.19 -8.48
CA ALA A 95 -3.46 -3.28 -8.97
C ALA A 95 -2.06 -3.64 -8.44
N LEU A 96 -1.95 -3.96 -7.15
CA LEU A 96 -0.70 -4.41 -6.54
C LEU A 96 -0.24 -5.74 -7.12
N MET A 97 -1.14 -6.71 -7.30
CA MET A 97 -0.80 -8.00 -7.90
C MET A 97 -0.26 -7.83 -9.32
N LEU A 98 -0.93 -7.02 -10.15
CA LEU A 98 -0.46 -6.70 -11.50
C LEU A 98 0.91 -6.04 -11.47
N ASN A 99 1.15 -5.12 -10.53
CA ASN A 99 2.44 -4.46 -10.41
C ASN A 99 3.56 -5.43 -10.02
N TYR A 100 3.37 -6.28 -9.00
CA TYR A 100 4.38 -7.25 -8.57
C TYR A 100 4.66 -8.31 -9.64
N LEU A 101 3.62 -8.80 -10.32
CA LEU A 101 3.80 -9.71 -11.47
C LEU A 101 4.56 -9.00 -12.60
N GLY A 102 4.22 -7.75 -12.92
CA GLY A 102 4.96 -6.97 -13.92
C GLY A 102 6.43 -6.75 -13.56
N GLN A 103 6.75 -6.46 -12.29
CA GLN A 103 8.14 -6.39 -11.83
C GLN A 103 8.86 -7.73 -11.99
N GLY A 104 8.19 -8.83 -11.62
CA GLY A 104 8.73 -10.18 -11.81
C GLY A 104 9.01 -10.49 -13.29
N ALA A 105 8.08 -10.17 -14.18
CA ALA A 105 8.24 -10.29 -15.63
C ALA A 105 9.45 -9.50 -16.14
N MET A 106 9.59 -8.23 -15.73
CA MET A 106 10.73 -7.40 -16.10
C MET A 106 12.05 -8.00 -15.60
N LEU A 107 12.10 -8.51 -14.37
CA LEU A 107 13.31 -9.09 -13.79
C LEU A 107 13.74 -10.41 -14.45
N LEU A 108 12.81 -11.16 -15.06
CA LEU A 108 13.15 -12.34 -15.85
C LEU A 108 13.91 -11.97 -17.13
N GLU A 109 13.67 -10.78 -17.69
CA GLU A 109 14.34 -10.30 -18.91
C GLU A 109 15.58 -9.44 -18.61
N GLN A 110 15.49 -8.61 -17.56
CA GLN A 110 16.51 -7.62 -17.19
C GLN A 110 16.84 -7.75 -15.71
N PRO A 111 17.68 -8.73 -15.30
CA PRO A 111 18.03 -8.95 -13.90
C PRO A 111 18.70 -7.73 -13.25
N GLN A 112 19.38 -6.88 -14.03
CA GLN A 112 20.02 -5.65 -13.53
C GLN A 112 19.00 -4.64 -12.99
N ALA A 113 17.73 -4.74 -13.40
CA ALA A 113 16.68 -3.87 -12.88
C ALA A 113 16.33 -4.15 -11.41
N ALA A 114 16.90 -5.19 -10.80
CA ALA A 114 16.73 -5.51 -9.37
C ALA A 114 17.21 -4.39 -8.43
N GLU A 115 18.09 -3.49 -8.87
CA GLU A 115 18.51 -2.35 -8.07
C GLU A 115 17.35 -1.40 -7.76
N ASN A 116 16.44 -1.21 -8.72
CA ASN A 116 15.29 -0.33 -8.54
C ASN A 116 14.11 -0.74 -9.43
N PRO A 117 13.48 -1.91 -9.14
CA PRO A 117 12.50 -2.50 -10.05
C PRO A 117 11.28 -1.58 -10.23
N PHE A 118 10.89 -0.85 -9.19
CA PHE A 118 9.75 0.06 -9.24
C PHE A 118 9.93 1.21 -10.25
N PHE A 119 11.06 1.94 -10.20
CA PHE A 119 11.27 3.09 -11.08
C PHE A 119 11.79 2.70 -12.47
N LEU A 120 12.41 1.53 -12.60
CA LEU A 120 12.89 1.01 -13.88
C LEU A 120 11.77 0.35 -14.71
N MET A 121 10.63 0.00 -14.09
CA MET A 121 9.44 -0.41 -14.84
C MET A 121 8.92 0.68 -15.80
N ALA A 122 9.11 1.95 -15.45
CA ALA A 122 8.69 3.08 -16.27
C ALA A 122 9.78 3.43 -17.30
N PRO A 123 9.39 3.76 -18.55
CA PRO A 123 10.28 4.39 -19.52
C PRO A 123 10.93 5.65 -18.93
N GLU A 124 12.10 6.01 -19.43
CA GLU A 124 12.90 7.13 -18.91
C GLU A 124 12.11 8.44 -18.81
N ASP A 125 11.34 8.78 -19.85
CA ASP A 125 10.49 9.98 -19.90
C ASP A 125 9.38 10.01 -18.83
N TRP A 126 8.92 8.83 -18.39
CA TRP A 126 7.84 8.69 -17.41
C TRP A 126 8.35 8.49 -15.98
N ARG A 127 9.66 8.31 -15.79
CA ARG A 127 10.25 8.05 -14.48
C ARG A 127 10.09 9.24 -13.53
N LEU A 128 10.32 10.46 -14.00
CA LEU A 128 10.16 11.67 -13.17
C LEU A 128 8.70 11.90 -12.74
N PRO A 129 7.70 11.83 -13.65
CA PRO A 129 6.29 11.83 -13.25
C PRO A 129 5.94 10.73 -12.22
N LEU A 130 6.47 9.53 -12.38
CA LEU A 130 6.25 8.43 -11.45
C LEU A 130 6.84 8.74 -10.06
N VAL A 131 8.04 9.32 -9.98
CA VAL A 131 8.65 9.75 -8.71
C VAL A 131 7.78 10.77 -8.00
N ILE A 132 7.25 11.77 -8.72
CA ILE A 132 6.36 12.79 -8.14
C ILE A 132 5.08 12.12 -7.59
N LEU A 133 4.46 11.24 -8.38
CA LEU A 133 3.25 10.54 -7.98
C LEU A 133 3.48 9.62 -6.77
N ALA A 134 4.58 8.87 -6.76
CA ALA A 134 4.97 8.00 -5.64
C ALA A 134 5.25 8.82 -4.37
N THR A 135 5.86 10.00 -4.52
CA THR A 135 6.10 10.92 -3.39
C THR A 135 4.78 11.42 -2.81
N LEU A 136 3.82 11.81 -3.65
CA LEU A 136 2.48 12.20 -3.20
C LEU A 136 1.75 11.05 -2.48
N ALA A 137 1.80 9.83 -3.05
CA ALA A 137 1.23 8.65 -2.41
C ALA A 137 1.87 8.36 -1.04
N THR A 138 3.20 8.53 -0.93
CA THR A 138 3.94 8.37 0.33
C THR A 138 3.51 9.38 1.39
N VAL A 139 3.31 10.63 1.00
CA VAL A 139 2.79 11.68 1.90
C VAL A 139 1.39 11.31 2.39
N ILE A 140 0.50 10.85 1.50
CA ILE A 140 -0.87 10.43 1.87
C ILE A 140 -0.83 9.24 2.83
N ALA A 141 -0.01 8.23 2.54
CA ALA A 141 0.17 7.07 3.41
C ALA A 141 0.66 7.46 4.81
N SER A 142 1.62 8.39 4.88
CA SER A 142 2.13 8.92 6.17
C SER A 142 1.02 9.61 6.97
N GLN A 143 0.14 10.36 6.31
CA GLN A 143 -1.00 11.01 6.97
C GLN A 143 -1.99 9.99 7.52
N ALA A 144 -2.31 8.93 6.76
CA ALA A 144 -3.20 7.86 7.23
C ALA A 144 -2.68 7.19 8.51
N VAL A 145 -1.36 6.92 8.58
CA VAL A 145 -0.73 6.34 9.78
C VAL A 145 -0.81 7.29 10.98
N ILE A 146 -0.57 8.59 10.80
CA ILE A 146 -0.70 9.59 11.88
C ILE A 146 -2.13 9.63 12.41
N THR A 147 -3.13 9.66 11.53
CA THR A 147 -4.55 9.63 11.93
C THR A 147 -4.92 8.33 12.65
N GLY A 148 -4.42 7.18 12.17
CA GLY A 148 -4.58 5.89 12.84
C GLY A 148 -3.99 5.89 14.25
N ALA A 149 -2.78 6.44 14.43
CA ALA A 149 -2.15 6.56 15.73
C ALA A 149 -2.98 7.41 16.72
N TYR A 150 -3.49 8.56 16.28
CA TYR A 150 -4.38 9.38 17.13
C TYR A 150 -5.66 8.65 17.52
N SER A 151 -6.20 7.84 16.63
CA SER A 151 -7.39 7.03 16.90
C SER A 151 -7.13 5.98 17.97
N VAL A 152 -5.99 5.28 17.91
CA VAL A 152 -5.59 4.29 18.93
C VAL A 152 -5.38 4.97 20.29
N VAL A 153 -4.74 6.15 20.32
CA VAL A 153 -4.57 6.92 21.56
C VAL A 153 -5.92 7.32 22.14
N GLN A 154 -6.86 7.77 21.32
CA GLN A 154 -8.22 8.10 21.79
C GLN A 154 -8.92 6.88 22.41
N GLN A 155 -8.84 5.72 21.76
CA GLN A 155 -9.40 4.47 22.28
C GLN A 155 -8.74 4.08 23.61
N ALA A 156 -7.42 4.22 23.75
CA ALA A 156 -6.70 3.96 24.99
C ALA A 156 -7.14 4.89 26.14
N VAL A 157 -7.38 6.18 25.86
CA VAL A 157 -7.93 7.13 26.85
C VAL A 157 -9.34 6.73 27.29
N GLN A 158 -10.20 6.30 26.36
CA GLN A 158 -11.56 5.85 26.68
C GLN A 158 -11.58 4.57 27.52
N LEU A 159 -10.61 3.68 27.31
CA LEU A 159 -10.41 2.46 28.12
C LEU A 159 -9.73 2.74 29.47
N GLY A 160 -9.39 3.99 29.78
CA GLY A 160 -8.69 4.36 31.02
C GLY A 160 -7.23 3.92 31.09
N LEU A 161 -6.65 3.47 29.96
CA LEU A 161 -5.25 3.06 29.83
C LEU A 161 -4.30 4.27 29.72
N MET A 162 -4.84 5.48 29.52
CA MET A 162 -4.10 6.73 29.48
C MET A 162 -4.81 7.84 30.28
N PRO A 163 -4.06 8.79 30.88
CA PRO A 163 -4.64 9.96 31.55
C PRO A 163 -5.46 10.79 30.55
N ARG A 164 -6.51 11.46 31.03
CA ARG A 164 -7.45 12.20 30.19
C ARG A 164 -6.73 13.33 29.45
N ILE A 165 -6.60 13.17 28.14
CA ILE A 165 -6.02 14.20 27.27
C ILE A 165 -7.13 15.10 26.72
N ARG A 166 -6.86 16.39 26.60
CA ARG A 166 -7.84 17.38 26.13
C ARG A 166 -8.02 17.26 24.62
N ILE A 167 -9.01 16.49 24.20
CA ILE A 167 -9.38 16.33 22.78
C ILE A 167 -9.95 17.65 22.27
N THR A 168 -9.29 18.30 21.31
CA THR A 168 -9.79 19.51 20.66
C THR A 168 -10.30 19.13 19.28
N HIS A 169 -11.61 19.25 19.06
CA HIS A 169 -12.25 18.96 17.77
C HIS A 169 -12.05 20.13 16.82
N THR A 170 -11.35 19.92 15.70
CA THR A 170 -11.11 20.96 14.67
C THR A 170 -12.23 21.08 13.63
N SER A 171 -13.24 20.19 13.62
CA SER A 171 -14.43 20.28 12.78
C SER A 171 -15.65 19.63 13.45
N ALA A 172 -16.84 20.22 13.26
CA ALA A 172 -18.10 19.75 13.81
C ALA A 172 -18.74 18.57 13.04
N SER A 173 -18.18 18.18 11.88
CA SER A 173 -18.81 17.22 10.96
C SER A 173 -18.02 15.93 10.70
N GLU A 174 -16.74 15.83 11.09
CA GLU A 174 -15.96 14.59 10.96
C GLU A 174 -15.29 14.19 12.28
N ALA A 175 -15.69 13.03 12.81
CA ALA A 175 -15.22 12.48 14.07
C ALA A 175 -13.75 12.00 14.05
N GLY A 176 -13.07 12.01 12.89
CA GLY A 176 -11.73 11.43 12.70
C GLY A 176 -10.55 12.41 12.78
N GLN A 177 -10.78 13.71 12.96
CA GLN A 177 -9.68 14.69 13.08
C GLN A 177 -9.44 15.04 14.55
N ILE A 178 -8.65 14.20 15.22
CA ILE A 178 -8.27 14.36 16.62
C ILE A 178 -6.87 14.96 16.67
N TYR A 179 -6.77 16.18 17.20
CA TYR A 179 -5.50 16.82 17.52
C TYR A 179 -5.23 16.67 19.03
N ILE A 180 -4.04 16.18 19.37
CA ILE A 180 -3.57 16.01 20.75
C ILE A 180 -2.28 16.84 20.87
N PRO A 181 -2.29 17.98 21.60
CA PRO A 181 -1.09 18.78 21.84
C PRO A 181 -0.11 18.10 22.80
#